data_AF-A0A2N3VRW3-F1
#
_entry.id   AF-A0A2N3VRW3-F1
#
_cell.length_a   1.000
_cell.length_b   1.000
_cell.length_c   1.000
_cell.angle_alpha   90.00
_cell.angle_beta   90.00
_cell.angle_gamma   90.00
#
_symmetry.space_group_name_H-M   'P 1'
#
loop_
_entity.id
_entity.type
_entity.pdbx_description
1 polymer ?
#
loop_
_entity_poly.entity_id
_entity_poly.type
_entity_poly.pdbx_seq_one_letter_code
_entity_poly.pdbx_strand_id
1 'polypeptide(L)'
;MSPARRAPSADEIAEALHVLDEVDEYLRQPSSLGEARRVLAQVLDEEGGVPMALGNILRSTAGLIEGYALGPWPVEIRHIIARMRAAAPEVTDCHALHQDVRRLGSHEFDRLRAGTPRHRPR
;
A
#
# COMPACT_ATOMS: atom_id res chain seq x y z
N MET A 1 -3.64 -21.99 22.77
CA MET A 1 -4.42 -20.74 22.97
C MET A 1 -3.63 -19.61 22.35
N SER A 2 -4.06 -19.07 21.21
CA SER A 2 -3.49 -17.81 20.72
C SER A 2 -3.93 -16.69 21.66
N PRO A 3 -3.03 -15.77 22.06
CA PRO A 3 -3.43 -14.64 22.90
C PRO A 3 -4.53 -13.85 22.18
N ALA A 4 -5.55 -13.44 22.91
CA ALA A 4 -6.57 -12.54 22.39
C ALA A 4 -5.87 -11.30 21.83
N ARG A 5 -6.06 -11.01 20.54
CA ARG A 5 -5.48 -9.81 19.93
C ARG A 5 -6.16 -8.60 20.58
N ARG A 6 -5.36 -7.75 21.22
CA ARG A 6 -5.82 -6.44 21.71
C ARG A 6 -6.20 -5.58 20.50
N ALA A 7 -7.29 -4.81 20.61
CA ALA A 7 -7.60 -3.79 19.62
C ALA A 7 -6.48 -2.72 19.61
N PRO A 8 -6.01 -2.27 18.44
CA PRO A 8 -5.04 -1.18 18.37
C PRO A 8 -5.64 0.09 18.98
N SER A 9 -4.82 0.89 19.64
CA SER A 9 -5.21 2.19 20.19
C SER A 9 -5.41 3.22 19.06
N ALA A 10 -6.11 4.31 19.38
CA ALA A 10 -6.24 5.42 18.45
C ALA A 10 -4.87 6.02 18.08
N ASP A 11 -3.95 6.09 19.05
CA ASP A 11 -2.58 6.60 18.84
C ASP A 11 -1.77 5.68 17.92
N GLU A 12 -1.90 4.35 18.06
CA GLU A 12 -1.23 3.38 17.17
C GLU A 12 -1.75 3.50 15.73
N ILE A 13 -3.06 3.73 15.56
CA ILE A 13 -3.65 3.97 14.23
C ILE A 13 -3.17 5.31 13.68
N ALA A 14 -3.16 6.37 14.50
CA ALA A 14 -2.72 7.70 14.08
C ALA A 14 -1.25 7.70 13.66
N GLU A 15 -0.39 7.01 14.41
CA GLU A 15 1.03 6.83 14.06
C GLU A 15 1.20 6.09 12.73
N ALA A 16 0.46 5.00 12.52
CA ALA A 16 0.52 4.28 11.25
C ALA A 16 0.11 5.16 10.06
N LEU A 17 -0.91 6.00 10.21
CA LEU A 17 -1.32 6.96 9.18
C LEU A 17 -0.27 8.06 9.00
N HIS A 18 0.30 8.57 10.09
CA HIS A 18 1.37 9.57 10.04
C HIS A 18 2.59 9.08 9.26
N VAL A 19 3.01 7.83 9.47
CA VAL A 19 4.11 7.22 8.70
C VAL A 19 3.78 7.14 7.20
N LEU A 20 2.54 6.88 6.82
CA LEU A 20 2.13 6.90 5.40
C LEU A 20 2.18 8.34 4.82
N ASP A 21 1.83 9.35 5.61
CA ASP A 21 1.98 10.76 5.22
C ASP A 21 3.46 11.14 5.06
N GLU A 22 4.33 10.71 5.96
CA GLU A 22 5.79 10.92 5.86
C GLU A 22 6.37 10.24 4.60
N VAL A 23 5.88 9.05 4.25
CA VAL A 23 6.26 8.37 3.00
C VAL A 23 5.86 9.22 1.79
N ASP A 24 4.64 9.76 1.75
CA ASP A 24 4.22 10.63 0.65
C ASP A 24 5.07 11.91 0.59
N GLU A 25 5.32 12.56 1.74
CA GLU A 25 6.20 13.73 1.81
C GLU A 25 7.61 13.43 1.30
N TYR A 26 8.20 12.31 1.71
CA TYR A 26 9.51 11.87 1.24
C TYR A 26 9.52 11.67 -0.30
N LEU A 27 8.48 11.06 -0.85
CA LEU A 27 8.38 10.78 -2.29
C LEU A 27 8.23 12.05 -3.14
N ARG A 28 7.80 13.18 -2.56
CA ARG A 28 7.76 14.47 -3.26
C ARG A 28 9.15 15.07 -3.47
N GLN A 29 10.12 14.75 -2.63
CA GLN A 29 11.49 15.30 -2.67
C GLN A 29 12.58 14.26 -2.33
N PRO A 30 12.70 13.15 -3.08
CA PRO A 30 13.65 12.12 -2.75
C PRO A 30 15.09 12.55 -3.08
N SER A 31 16.05 12.19 -2.22
CA SER A 31 17.47 12.42 -2.46
C SER A 31 17.99 11.66 -3.68
N SER A 32 17.40 10.51 -4.00
CA SER A 32 17.66 9.76 -5.23
C SER A 32 16.48 8.88 -5.66
N LEU A 33 16.41 8.57 -6.96
CA LEU A 33 15.45 7.60 -7.50
C LEU A 33 15.66 6.20 -6.91
N GLY A 34 16.91 5.83 -6.63
CA GLY A 34 17.24 4.54 -6.04
C GLY A 34 16.66 4.35 -4.64
N GLU A 35 16.66 5.41 -3.82
CA GLU A 35 16.02 5.40 -2.50
C GLU A 35 14.49 5.44 -2.59
N ALA A 36 13.93 6.32 -3.43
CA ALA A 36 12.48 6.36 -3.68
C ALA A 36 11.93 5.00 -4.10
N ARG A 37 12.66 4.30 -4.98
CA ARG A 37 12.33 2.94 -5.41
C ARG A 37 12.31 1.94 -4.25
N ARG A 38 13.28 2.00 -3.33
CA ARG A 38 13.32 1.09 -2.17
C ARG A 38 12.14 1.32 -1.24
N VAL A 39 11.72 2.56 -1.05
CA VAL A 39 10.53 2.90 -0.27
C VAL A 39 9.27 2.38 -0.97
N LEU A 40 9.08 2.72 -2.24
CA LEU A 40 7.93 2.26 -3.03
C LEU A 40 7.82 0.75 -3.11
N ALA A 41 8.94 0.03 -3.27
CA ALA A 41 8.93 -1.43 -3.32
C ALA A 41 8.42 -2.07 -2.02
N GLN A 42 8.70 -1.47 -0.86
CA GLN A 42 8.20 -1.94 0.44
C GLN A 42 6.73 -1.58 0.64
N VAL A 43 6.36 -0.34 0.32
CA VAL A 43 4.97 0.15 0.47
C VAL A 43 4.00 -0.62 -0.41
N LEU A 44 4.43 -0.95 -1.63
CA LEU A 44 3.64 -1.66 -2.63
C LEU A 44 3.93 -3.16 -2.67
N ASP A 45 4.58 -3.70 -1.65
CA ASP A 45 4.86 -5.13 -1.57
C ASP A 45 3.56 -5.95 -1.63
N GLU A 46 3.54 -6.98 -2.46
CA GLU A 46 2.34 -7.78 -2.74
C GLU A 46 2.00 -8.78 -1.63
N GLU A 47 2.97 -9.10 -0.78
CA GLU A 47 2.78 -10.06 0.32
C GLU A 47 2.49 -9.35 1.66
N GLY A 48 3.02 -8.14 1.86
CA GLY A 48 2.96 -7.44 3.14
C GLY A 48 2.82 -5.92 3.08
N GLY A 49 2.74 -5.32 1.90
CA GLY A 49 2.61 -3.87 1.73
C GLY A 49 1.22 -3.33 2.08
N VAL A 50 1.07 -2.02 1.92
CA VAL A 50 -0.19 -1.29 2.18
C VAL A 50 -1.38 -1.88 1.40
N PRO A 51 -1.25 -2.26 0.11
CA PRO A 51 -2.33 -2.92 -0.62
C PRO A 51 -2.83 -4.18 0.07
N MET A 52 -1.92 -5.05 0.51
CA MET A 52 -2.26 -6.31 1.16
C MET A 52 -2.85 -6.09 2.56
N ALA A 53 -2.30 -5.15 3.33
CA ALA A 53 -2.84 -4.77 4.63
C ALA A 53 -4.28 -4.25 4.52
N LEU A 54 -4.55 -3.31 3.61
CA LEU A 54 -5.89 -2.77 3.39
C LEU A 54 -6.87 -3.83 2.88
N GLY A 55 -6.45 -4.66 1.92
CA GLY A 55 -7.27 -5.79 1.45
C GLY A 55 -7.66 -6.75 2.57
N ASN A 56 -6.73 -7.07 3.48
CA ASN A 56 -6.99 -7.93 4.64
C ASN A 56 -7.93 -7.27 5.65
N ILE A 57 -7.82 -5.96 5.88
CA ILE A 57 -8.75 -5.20 6.72
C ILE A 57 -10.16 -5.30 6.14
N LEU A 58 -10.34 -5.01 4.85
CA LEU A 58 -11.64 -5.08 4.16
C LEU A 58 -12.28 -6.47 4.24
N ARG A 59 -11.51 -7.54 3.99
CA ARG A 59 -11.99 -8.93 4.13
C ARG A 59 -12.41 -9.25 5.56
N SER A 60 -11.60 -8.83 6.53
CA SER A 60 -11.86 -9.04 7.96
C SER A 60 -13.10 -8.27 8.42
N THR A 61 -13.30 -7.04 7.94
CA THR A 61 -14.50 -6.25 8.22
C THR A 61 -15.74 -6.90 7.62
N ALA A 62 -15.70 -7.36 6.37
CA ALA A 62 -16.80 -8.08 5.76
C ALA A 62 -17.18 -9.34 6.56
N GLY A 63 -16.19 -10.14 6.95
CA GLY A 63 -16.40 -11.33 7.78
C GLY A 63 -16.88 -11.02 9.20
N LEU A 64 -16.39 -9.93 9.80
CA LEU A 64 -16.84 -9.46 11.11
C LEU A 64 -18.33 -9.11 11.07
N ILE A 65 -18.74 -8.29 10.09
CA ILE A 65 -20.14 -7.90 9.94
C ILE A 65 -21.00 -9.15 9.80
N GLU A 66 -20.64 -10.09 8.92
CA GLU A 66 -21.39 -11.33 8.75
C GLU A 66 -21.48 -12.20 10.01
N GLY A 67 -20.41 -12.25 10.80
CA GLY A 67 -20.34 -13.05 12.02
C GLY A 67 -21.26 -12.55 13.15
N TYR A 68 -21.74 -11.30 13.09
CA TYR A 68 -22.60 -10.74 14.12
C TYR A 68 -24.09 -11.14 14.04
N ALA A 69 -24.54 -11.93 13.04
CA ALA A 69 -25.97 -12.29 12.92
C ALA A 69 -26.31 -13.77 13.13
N LEU A 70 -27.46 -13.97 13.78
CA LEU A 70 -28.24 -15.21 13.88
C LEU A 70 -29.44 -15.25 12.90
N GLY A 71 -29.50 -14.34 11.92
CA GLY A 71 -30.64 -14.22 10.98
C GLY A 71 -30.28 -13.48 9.68
N PRO A 72 -31.18 -13.42 8.69
CA PRO A 72 -30.89 -12.81 7.39
C PRO A 72 -30.68 -11.30 7.54
N TRP A 73 -29.53 -10.82 7.05
CA TRP A 73 -29.17 -9.40 7.03
C TRP A 73 -30.16 -8.56 6.21
N PRO A 74 -30.45 -7.30 6.58
CA PRO A 74 -31.09 -6.32 5.70
C PRO A 74 -30.35 -6.15 4.37
N VAL A 75 -31.06 -5.73 3.32
CA VAL A 75 -30.50 -5.54 1.96
C VAL A 75 -29.28 -4.62 1.99
N GLU A 76 -29.36 -3.54 2.78
CA GLU A 76 -28.36 -2.50 2.91
C GLU A 76 -27.06 -3.06 3.50
N ILE A 77 -27.15 -3.91 4.52
CA ILE A 77 -25.99 -4.55 5.15
C ILE A 77 -25.34 -5.54 4.18
N ARG A 78 -26.13 -6.34 3.45
CA ARG A 78 -25.61 -7.24 2.41
C ARG A 78 -24.88 -6.46 1.31
N HIS A 79 -25.38 -5.29 0.94
CA HIS A 79 -24.72 -4.42 -0.03
C HIS A 79 -23.38 -3.87 0.49
N ILE A 80 -23.30 -3.46 1.76
CA ILE A 80 -22.05 -3.01 2.38
C ILE A 80 -21.01 -4.14 2.37
N ILE A 81 -21.38 -5.35 2.80
CA ILE A 81 -20.51 -6.53 2.79
C ILE A 81 -20.01 -6.81 1.36
N ALA A 82 -20.90 -6.79 0.37
CA ALA A 82 -20.54 -7.02 -1.02
C ALA A 82 -19.52 -6.00 -1.54
N ARG A 83 -19.70 -4.71 -1.20
CA ARG A 83 -18.73 -3.66 -1.58
C ARG A 83 -17.37 -3.86 -0.95
N MET A 84 -17.30 -4.21 0.34
CA MET A 84 -16.02 -4.49 1.01
C MET A 84 -15.29 -5.67 0.36
N ARG A 85 -16.04 -6.72 -0.01
CA ARG A 85 -15.49 -7.89 -0.70
C ARG A 85 -15.00 -7.60 -2.11
N ALA A 86 -15.66 -6.68 -2.83
CA ALA A 86 -15.24 -6.27 -4.16
C ALA A 86 -14.00 -5.36 -4.11
N ALA A 87 -13.96 -4.42 -3.15
CA ALA A 87 -12.83 -3.51 -2.98
C ALA A 87 -11.54 -4.21 -2.55
N ALA A 88 -11.62 -5.29 -1.76
CA ALA A 88 -10.44 -6.01 -1.28
C ALA A 88 -9.52 -6.52 -2.42
N PRO A 89 -10.01 -7.31 -3.41
CA PRO A 89 -9.18 -7.74 -4.54
C PRO A 89 -8.73 -6.57 -5.42
N GLU A 90 -9.57 -5.55 -5.64
CA GLU A 90 -9.22 -4.35 -6.42
C GLU A 90 -8.00 -3.62 -5.83
N VAL A 91 -7.98 -3.44 -4.51
CA VAL A 91 -6.85 -2.80 -3.82
C VAL A 91 -5.60 -3.69 -3.88
N THR A 92 -5.74 -5.01 -3.75
CA THR A 92 -4.59 -5.94 -3.76
C THR A 92 -4.02 -6.22 -5.15
N ASP A 93 -4.66 -5.77 -6.23
CA ASP A 93 -4.18 -5.95 -7.61
C ASP A 93 -3.02 -4.97 -7.94
N CYS A 94 -1.98 -5.03 -7.12
CA CYS A 94 -0.78 -4.20 -7.25
C CYS A 94 0.42 -4.96 -7.84
N HIS A 95 0.25 -6.23 -8.26
CA HIS A 95 1.35 -7.07 -8.76
C HIS A 95 2.13 -6.41 -9.91
N ALA A 96 1.41 -5.93 -10.93
CA ALA A 96 2.01 -5.24 -12.07
C ALA A 96 2.76 -3.98 -11.62
N LEU A 97 2.15 -3.18 -10.73
CA LEU A 97 2.74 -1.97 -10.19
C LEU A 97 4.00 -2.24 -9.36
N HIS A 98 3.98 -3.26 -8.49
CA HIS A 98 5.13 -3.68 -7.70
C HIS A 98 6.29 -4.12 -8.61
N GLN A 99 6.00 -4.91 -9.65
CA GLN A 99 7.00 -5.31 -10.64
C GLN A 99 7.58 -4.11 -11.40
N ASP A 100 6.75 -3.17 -11.83
CA ASP A 100 7.20 -1.99 -12.55
C ASP A 100 8.11 -1.10 -11.69
N VAL A 101 7.76 -0.90 -10.41
CA VAL A 101 8.63 -0.21 -9.44
C VAL A 101 9.98 -0.92 -9.30
N ARG A 102 10.00 -2.25 -9.21
CA ARG A 102 11.27 -3.01 -9.17
C ARG A 102 12.12 -2.77 -10.42
N ARG A 103 11.51 -2.70 -11.61
CA ARG A 103 12.17 -2.50 -12.90
C ARG A 103 12.72 -1.09 -13.12
N LEU A 104 12.22 -0.06 -12.41
CA LEU A 104 12.72 1.32 -12.55
C LEU A 104 14.24 1.47 -12.35
N GLY A 105 14.85 0.61 -11.53
CA GLY A 105 16.32 0.61 -11.31
C GLY A 105 17.12 -0.23 -12.31
N SER A 106 16.45 -0.94 -13.22
CA SER A 106 17.07 -1.75 -14.29
C SER A 106 17.12 -1.00 -15.62
N HIS A 107 16.44 0.16 -15.71
CA HIS A 107 16.45 1.02 -16.89
C HIS A 107 17.40 2.21 -16.71
N GLU A 108 17.89 2.67 -17.86
CA GLU A 108 18.94 3.64 -18.18
C GLU A 108 18.86 5.05 -17.53
N PHE A 109 18.18 5.25 -16.41
CA PHE A 109 18.01 6.57 -15.80
C PHE A 109 19.34 7.20 -15.33
N ASP A 110 20.28 6.41 -14.82
CA ASP A 110 21.61 6.90 -14.47
C ASP A 110 22.46 7.26 -15.71
N ARG A 111 22.21 6.59 -16.84
CA ARG A 111 22.92 6.83 -18.10
C ARG A 111 22.49 8.16 -18.75
N LEU A 112 21.20 8.50 -18.64
CA LEU A 112 20.65 9.78 -19.10
C LEU A 112 21.20 10.99 -18.32
N ARG A 113 21.54 10.82 -17.03
CA ARG A 113 22.15 11.87 -16.21
C ARG A 113 23.65 12.07 -16.50
N ALA A 114 24.34 11.02 -16.92
CA ALA A 114 25.77 11.05 -17.26
C ALA A 114 26.07 11.53 -18.71
N GLY A 115 25.06 11.59 -19.59
CA GLY A 115 25.22 11.87 -21.02
C GLY A 115 25.28 13.34 -21.43
N THR A 116 25.28 14.32 -20.52
CA THR A 116 25.39 15.75 -20.90
C THR A 116 26.85 16.21 -20.81
N PRO A 117 27.60 16.32 -21.93
CA PRO A 117 28.95 16.87 -21.87
C PRO A 117 28.88 18.35 -21.51
N ARG A 118 29.46 18.73 -20.36
CA ARG A 118 29.71 20.13 -20.01
C ARG A 118 30.72 20.69 -21.00
N HIS A 119 30.24 21.45 -21.98
CA HIS A 119 31.09 22.22 -22.88
C HIS A 119 31.89 23.23 -22.04
N ARG A 120 33.19 23.02 -21.88
CA ARG A 120 34.11 24.07 -21.40
C ARG A 120 34.34 25.05 -22.55
N PRO A 121 34.15 26.36 -22.35
CA PRO A 121 34.66 27.35 -23.30
C PRO A 121 36.19 27.41 -23.18
N ARG A 122 36.85 27.56 -24.33
CA ARG A 122 38.29 27.79 -24.45
C ARG A 122 38.66 29.21 -24.05
#